data_AF-A0A9N9VMU8-F1
#
_entry.id   AF-A0A9N9VMU8-F1
#
_cell.length_a   1.000
_cell.length_b   1.000
_cell.length_c   1.000
_cell.angle_alpha   90.00
_cell.angle_beta   90.00
_cell.angle_gamma   90.00
#
_symmetry.space_group_name_H-M   'P 1'
#
loop_
_entity.id
_entity.type
_entity.pdbx_description
1 polymer ?
#
loop_
_entity_poly.entity_id
_entity_poly.type
_entity_poly.pdbx_seq_one_letter_code
_entity_poly.pdbx_strand_id
1 'polypeptide(L)'
;MASLNFIYQPSIVERGANFRKPPIIIKFENFPAGYSYFSAKICLKDENNEEYVNGSLGGHTIASPIFDEANTCYFKIRHTNITQKGKFRIEVQVFGIPANPDHGQTYITHNCSSPIKVISRDPEVRLSNQERAFITYIKSLE
;
A
#
# COMPACT_ATOMS: atom_id res chain seq x y z
N MET A 1 13.19 20.85 -3.37
CA MET A 1 13.53 19.61 -2.64
C MET A 1 12.62 18.50 -3.14
N ALA A 2 13.12 17.27 -3.31
CA ALA A 2 12.35 16.16 -3.86
C ALA A 2 11.22 15.75 -2.91
N SER A 3 10.01 15.52 -3.43
CA SER A 3 8.81 15.29 -2.64
C SER A 3 7.89 14.23 -3.24
N LEU A 4 7.10 13.60 -2.38
CA LEU A 4 6.08 12.61 -2.78
C LEU A 4 4.69 13.13 -2.46
N ASN A 5 3.78 13.02 -3.42
CA ASN A 5 2.38 13.42 -3.25
C ASN A 5 1.45 12.25 -3.54
N PHE A 6 0.65 11.84 -2.56
CA PHE A 6 -0.35 10.79 -2.71
C PHE A 6 -1.58 11.34 -3.46
N ILE A 7 -1.63 11.11 -4.78
CA ILE A 7 -2.75 11.56 -5.62
C ILE A 7 -4.00 10.75 -5.33
N TYR A 8 -3.83 9.45 -5.12
CA TYR A 8 -4.93 8.56 -4.86
C TYR A 8 -4.53 7.48 -3.87
N GLN A 9 -5.42 7.25 -2.90
CA GLN A 9 -5.36 6.11 -2.00
C GLN A 9 -6.76 5.76 -1.46
N PRO A 10 -7.01 4.49 -1.09
CA PRO A 10 -8.22 4.11 -0.38
C PRO A 10 -8.14 4.51 1.11
N SER A 11 -9.23 5.00 1.67
CA SER A 11 -9.34 5.28 3.12
C SER A 11 -9.74 4.04 3.93
N ILE A 12 -10.35 3.04 3.30
CA ILE A 12 -10.77 1.78 3.90
C ILE A 12 -10.38 0.64 2.96
N VAL A 13 -9.77 -0.41 3.50
CA VAL A 13 -9.39 -1.61 2.74
C VAL A 13 -9.72 -2.88 3.50
N GLU A 14 -10.00 -3.95 2.77
CA GLU A 14 -10.22 -5.27 3.35
C GLU A 14 -8.87 -5.94 3.63
N ARG A 15 -8.75 -6.59 4.79
CA ARG A 15 -7.56 -7.33 5.22
C ARG A 15 -7.18 -8.37 4.17
N GLY A 16 -5.93 -8.33 3.72
CA GLY A 16 -5.38 -9.21 2.69
C GLY A 16 -5.79 -8.86 1.25
N ALA A 17 -6.66 -7.87 1.03
CA ALA A 17 -6.98 -7.40 -0.30
C ALA A 17 -5.82 -6.59 -0.89
N ASN A 18 -5.41 -6.95 -2.10
CA ASN A 18 -4.40 -6.19 -2.84
C ASN A 18 -4.97 -4.85 -3.32
N PHE A 19 -4.13 -3.83 -3.42
CA PHE A 19 -4.47 -2.53 -4.04
C PHE A 19 -4.62 -2.61 -5.58
N ARG A 20 -5.21 -3.67 -6.13
CA ARG A 20 -5.26 -3.87 -7.59
C ARG A 20 -6.23 -2.91 -8.26
N LYS A 21 -7.39 -2.72 -7.65
CA LYS A 21 -8.48 -1.84 -8.12
C LYS A 21 -9.25 -1.29 -6.91
N PRO A 22 -9.03 -0.03 -6.51
CA PRO A 22 -8.09 0.94 -7.09
C PRO A 22 -6.67 0.85 -6.49
N PRO A 23 -5.62 1.15 -7.27
CA PRO A 23 -4.24 1.21 -6.80
C PRO A 23 -3.90 2.52 -6.12
N ILE A 24 -2.90 2.49 -5.25
CA ILE A 24 -2.34 3.72 -4.69
C ILE A 24 -1.42 4.35 -5.73
N ILE A 25 -1.62 5.65 -5.95
CA ILE A 25 -0.89 6.44 -6.94
C ILE A 25 -0.19 7.58 -6.22
N ILE A 26 1.13 7.65 -6.42
CA ILE A 26 2.00 8.65 -5.80
C ILE A 26 2.74 9.35 -6.93
N LYS A 27 2.75 10.68 -6.92
CA LYS A 27 3.58 11.50 -7.80
C LYS A 27 4.90 11.79 -7.12
N PHE A 28 5.99 11.64 -7.86
CA PHE A 28 7.33 11.99 -7.41
C PHE A 28 7.74 13.30 -8.08
N GLU A 29 7.86 14.35 -7.28
CA GLU A 29 8.05 15.72 -7.74
C GLU A 29 9.47 16.20 -7.42
N ASN A 30 10.01 17.06 -8.29
CA ASN A 30 11.34 17.67 -8.14
C ASN A 30 12.45 16.63 -7.88
N PHE A 31 12.38 15.48 -8.55
CA PHE A 31 13.37 14.43 -8.39
C PHE A 31 14.74 14.88 -8.92
N PRO A 32 15.84 14.51 -8.24
CA PRO A 32 17.17 15.02 -8.56
C PRO A 32 17.68 14.47 -9.90
N ALA A 33 18.43 15.30 -10.63
CA ALA A 33 19.19 14.87 -11.80
C ALA A 33 20.40 14.00 -11.40
N GLY A 34 21.03 13.33 -12.37
CA GLY A 34 22.24 12.52 -12.14
C GLY A 34 22.00 11.11 -11.60
N TYR A 35 20.75 10.65 -11.61
CA TYR A 35 20.37 9.29 -11.25
C TYR A 35 19.94 8.50 -12.49
N SER A 36 20.42 7.26 -12.61
CA SER A 36 20.05 6.36 -13.71
C SER A 36 18.75 5.61 -13.44
N TYR A 37 18.37 5.45 -12.17
CA TYR A 37 17.20 4.69 -11.78
C TYR A 37 16.66 5.16 -10.44
N PHE A 38 15.35 5.00 -10.24
CA PHE A 38 14.67 5.23 -8.97
C PHE A 38 13.83 4.00 -8.59
N SER A 39 13.57 3.83 -7.30
CA SER A 39 12.61 2.85 -6.79
C SER A 39 11.97 3.35 -5.51
N ALA A 40 10.73 2.96 -5.28
CA ALA A 40 9.99 3.27 -4.07
C ALA A 40 9.82 2.01 -3.21
N LYS A 41 10.36 2.03 -1.98
CA LYS A 41 10.09 1.02 -0.95
C LYS A 41 8.83 1.42 -0.18
N ILE A 42 7.97 0.45 0.05
CA ILE A 42 6.68 0.61 0.72
C ILE A 42 6.80 0.03 2.13
N CYS A 43 6.50 0.86 3.10
CA CYS A 43 6.51 0.54 4.53
C CYS A 43 5.11 0.81 5.12
N LEU A 44 4.79 0.15 6.23
CA LEU A 44 3.53 0.33 6.95
C LEU A 44 3.84 0.83 8.36
N LYS A 45 3.19 1.91 8.76
CA LYS A 45 3.27 2.48 10.11
C LYS A 45 1.91 2.37 10.78
N ASP A 46 1.86 2.05 12.06
CA ASP A 46 0.62 2.15 12.83
C ASP A 46 0.27 3.62 13.04
N GLU A 47 -1.01 3.95 12.91
CA GLU A 47 -1.48 5.34 13.03
C GLU A 47 -1.27 5.92 14.43
N ASN A 48 -1.37 5.09 15.47
CA ASN A 48 -1.48 5.57 16.85
C ASN A 48 -0.12 5.75 17.52
N ASN A 49 0.88 4.97 17.14
CA ASN A 49 2.22 5.03 17.73
C ASN A 49 3.34 5.33 16.70
N GLU A 50 3.00 5.44 15.42
CA GLU A 50 3.94 5.68 14.31
C GLU A 50 5.08 4.66 14.18
N GLU A 51 4.97 3.49 14.81
CA GLU A 51 5.97 2.44 14.69
C GLU A 51 5.78 1.64 13.40
N TYR A 52 6.88 1.11 12.86
CA TYR A 52 6.82 0.22 11.71
C TYR A 52 6.17 -1.12 12.09
N VAL A 53 5.18 -1.52 11.31
CA VAL A 53 4.45 -2.77 11.50
C VAL A 53 5.06 -3.84 10.61
N ASN A 54 6.19 -4.38 11.06
CA ASN A 54 6.94 -5.39 10.32
C ASN A 54 6.11 -6.67 10.11
N GLY A 55 6.17 -7.23 8.89
CA GLY A 55 5.43 -8.46 8.55
C GLY A 55 3.95 -8.27 8.25
N SER A 56 3.40 -7.06 8.42
CA SER A 56 1.99 -6.77 8.13
C SER A 56 1.73 -6.30 6.71
N LEU A 57 2.79 -6.09 5.91
CA LEU A 57 2.69 -5.93 4.45
C LEU A 57 2.92 -7.28 3.76
N GLY A 58 1.95 -7.66 2.92
CA GLY A 58 2.09 -8.78 2.00
C GLY A 58 2.27 -8.33 0.55
N GLY A 59 2.77 -9.24 -0.29
CA GLY A 59 2.93 -9.01 -1.72
C GLY A 59 4.17 -8.18 -2.09
N HIS A 60 4.07 -7.37 -3.14
CA HIS A 60 5.20 -6.58 -3.63
C HIS A 60 5.35 -5.29 -2.81
N THR A 61 6.48 -5.11 -2.14
CA THR A 61 6.77 -3.93 -1.30
C THR A 61 7.73 -2.94 -1.96
N ILE A 62 8.03 -3.13 -3.25
CA ILE A 62 8.84 -2.23 -4.06
C ILE A 62 8.05 -1.86 -5.32
N ALA A 63 8.07 -0.58 -5.67
CA ALA A 63 7.46 -0.04 -6.89
C ALA A 63 8.52 0.63 -7.77
N SER A 64 8.47 0.33 -9.07
CA SER A 64 9.26 1.00 -10.10
C SER A 64 8.59 2.31 -10.53
N PRO A 65 9.38 3.31 -10.95
CA PRO A 65 8.87 4.57 -11.47
C PRO A 65 8.18 4.35 -12.82
N ILE A 66 7.14 5.13 -13.07
CA ILE A 66 6.40 5.19 -14.33
C ILE A 66 6.45 6.64 -14.77
N PHE A 67 6.93 6.89 -15.99
CA PHE A 67 6.96 8.21 -16.58
C PHE A 67 5.81 8.34 -17.58
N ASP A 68 5.11 9.48 -17.55
CA ASP A 68 4.16 9.84 -18.59
C ASP A 68 4.85 10.60 -19.73
N GLU A 69 4.06 10.99 -20.75
CA GLU A 69 4.54 11.73 -21.92
C GLU A 69 5.08 13.13 -21.57
N ALA A 70 4.65 13.71 -20.45
CA ALA A 70 5.13 14.99 -19.93
C ALA A 70 6.37 14.85 -19.03
N ASN A 71 6.96 13.65 -18.98
CA ASN A 71 8.09 13.32 -18.11
C ASN A 71 7.78 13.46 -16.61
N THR A 72 6.51 13.31 -16.23
CA THR A 72 6.08 13.26 -14.84
C THR A 72 6.29 11.86 -14.29
N CYS A 73 6.93 11.75 -13.12
CA CYS A 73 7.23 10.48 -12.49
C CYS A 73 6.15 10.08 -11.48
N TYR A 74 5.70 8.82 -11.55
CA TYR A 74 4.73 8.22 -10.64
C TYR A 74 5.21 6.88 -10.10
N PHE A 75 4.74 6.54 -8.90
CA PHE A 75 4.78 5.18 -8.36
C PHE A 75 3.36 4.65 -8.24
N LYS A 76 3.18 3.38 -8.65
CA LYS A 76 1.87 2.73 -8.63
C LYS A 76 1.92 1.44 -7.84
N ILE A 77 1.22 1.42 -6.71
CA ILE A 77 1.19 0.29 -5.80
C ILE A 77 -0.08 -0.53 -6.08
N ARG A 78 0.09 -1.74 -6.62
CA ARG A 78 -1.02 -2.63 -7.05
C ARG A 78 -1.08 -3.96 -6.32
N HIS A 79 0.09 -4.52 -6.02
CA HIS A 79 0.24 -5.92 -5.61
C HIS A 79 0.69 -6.02 -4.15
N THR A 80 0.45 -4.96 -3.38
CA THR A 80 0.65 -4.91 -1.93
C THR A 80 -0.70 -5.07 -1.24
N ASN A 81 -0.70 -5.74 -0.10
CA ASN A 81 -1.84 -5.83 0.80
C ASN A 81 -1.41 -5.60 2.25
N ILE A 82 -2.38 -5.35 3.13
CA ILE A 82 -2.17 -5.27 4.57
C ILE A 82 -2.85 -6.47 5.23
N THR A 83 -2.07 -7.27 5.95
CA THR A 83 -2.53 -8.54 6.54
C THR A 83 -3.06 -8.39 7.96
N GLN A 84 -2.85 -7.24 8.61
CA GLN A 84 -3.33 -6.95 9.96
C GLN A 84 -4.52 -5.98 9.95
N LYS A 85 -5.47 -6.18 10.87
CA LYS A 85 -6.58 -5.24 11.10
C LYS A 85 -6.07 -4.05 11.93
N GLY A 86 -6.53 -2.84 11.62
CA GLY A 86 -6.11 -1.64 12.36
C GLY A 86 -6.29 -0.36 11.57
N LYS A 87 -5.67 0.72 12.04
CA LYS A 87 -5.50 1.97 11.31
C LYS A 87 -4.01 2.17 11.06
N PHE A 88 -3.64 2.37 9.80
CA PHE A 88 -2.25 2.44 9.40
C PHE A 88 -2.00 3.58 8.43
N ARG A 89 -0.73 3.96 8.27
CA ARG A 89 -0.25 4.80 7.17
C ARG A 89 0.69 4.00 6.30
N ILE A 90 0.64 4.25 5.01
CA ILE A 90 1.66 3.76 4.08
C ILE A 90 2.72 4.82 3.99
N GLU A 91 3.94 4.47 4.38
CA GLU A 91 5.11 5.28 4.11
C GLU A 91 5.76 4.79 2.82
N VAL A 92 6.10 5.73 1.95
CA VAL A 92 6.89 5.44 0.75
C VAL A 92 8.22 6.14 0.86
N GLN A 93 9.30 5.36 0.75
CA GLN A 93 10.68 5.82 0.77
C GLN A 93 11.25 5.64 -0.65
N VAL A 94 11.70 6.73 -1.26
CA VAL A 94 12.31 6.71 -2.58
C VAL A 94 13.81 6.66 -2.45
N PHE A 95 14.38 5.77 -3.25
CA PHE A 95 15.81 5.60 -3.40
C PHE A 95 16.19 5.72 -4.87
N GLY A 96 17.39 6.20 -5.15
CA GLY A 96 17.94 6.27 -6.50
C GLY A 96 19.32 5.66 -6.61
N ILE A 97 19.70 5.25 -7.83
CA ILE A 97 21.04 4.81 -8.17
C ILE A 97 21.72 5.94 -8.96
N PRO A 98 22.81 6.54 -8.45
CA PRO A 98 23.56 7.57 -9.17
C PRO A 98 24.11 7.04 -10.49
N ALA A 99 24.26 7.91 -11.50
CA ALA A 99 24.78 7.52 -12.82
C ALA A 99 26.25 7.06 -12.80
N ASN A 100 27.02 7.58 -11.84
CA ASN A 100 28.36 7.09 -11.50
C ASN A 100 28.30 6.52 -10.08
N PRO A 101 27.88 5.27 -9.90
CA PRO A 101 27.64 4.71 -8.58
C PRO A 101 28.95 4.21 -7.96
N ASP A 102 29.73 5.12 -7.36
CA ASP A 102 30.80 4.73 -6.44
C ASP A 102 30.22 4.05 -5.18
N HIS A 103 28.98 4.41 -4.85
CA HIS A 103 28.20 3.91 -3.72
C HIS A 103 26.78 3.61 -4.23
N GLY A 104 26.26 2.41 -3.95
CA GLY A 104 25.07 1.82 -4.58
C GLY A 104 23.79 2.66 -4.54
N GLN A 105 22.80 2.24 -3.75
CA GLN A 105 21.50 2.90 -3.73
C GLN A 105 21.46 4.00 -2.66
N THR A 106 21.04 5.21 -3.02
CA THR A 106 20.97 6.39 -2.15
C THR A 106 19.53 6.71 -1.79
N TYR A 107 19.28 7.01 -0.53
CA TYR A 107 17.99 7.51 -0.05
C TYR A 107 17.75 8.94 -0.53
N ILE A 108 16.55 9.24 -1.05
CA ILE A 108 16.22 10.56 -1.63
C ILE A 108 15.17 11.30 -0.80
N THR A 109 14.02 10.67 -0.56
CA THR A 109 12.90 11.31 0.13
C THR A 109 11.93 10.26 0.65
N HIS A 110 11.04 10.66 1.56
CA HIS A 110 9.92 9.84 1.99
C HIS A 110 8.68 10.69 2.21
N ASN A 111 7.52 10.06 2.20
CA ASN A 111 6.30 10.66 2.72
C ASN A 111 5.35 9.58 3.23
N CYS A 112 4.49 9.96 4.17
CA CYS A 112 3.42 9.14 4.70
C CYS A 112 2.08 9.51 4.07
N SER A 113 1.27 8.49 3.87
CA SER A 113 -0.10 8.63 3.41
C SER A 113 -1.01 9.16 4.53
N SER A 114 -2.21 9.62 4.17
CA SER A 114 -3.30 9.75 5.17
C SER A 114 -3.70 8.37 5.70
N PRO A 115 -4.36 8.29 6.87
CA PRO A 115 -4.67 7.02 7.52
C PRO A 115 -5.59 6.12 6.68
N ILE A 116 -5.32 4.83 6.71
CA ILE A 116 -6.06 3.76 6.06
C ILE A 116 -6.62 2.84 7.14
N LYS A 117 -7.95 2.64 7.14
CA LYS A 117 -8.60 1.69 8.05
C LYS A 117 -8.66 0.32 7.37
N VAL A 118 -7.95 -0.66 7.94
CA VAL A 118 -8.02 -2.05 7.50
C VAL A 118 -9.10 -2.77 8.29
N ILE A 119 -10.13 -3.22 7.59
CA ILE A 119 -11.22 -3.99 8.17
C ILE A 119 -11.05 -5.46 7.82
N SER A 120 -11.41 -6.35 8.73
CA SER A 120 -11.71 -7.71 8.31
C SER A 120 -13.10 -7.65 7.69
N ARG A 121 -13.30 -8.21 6.48
CA ARG A 121 -14.59 -8.86 6.27
C ARG A 121 -14.60 -9.95 7.33
N ASP A 122 -15.48 -9.84 8.30
CA ASP A 122 -15.90 -11.07 8.96
C ASP A 122 -16.21 -12.04 7.83
N PRO A 123 -15.74 -13.29 7.88
CA PRO A 123 -16.50 -14.29 7.17
C PRO A 123 -17.90 -14.14 7.77
N GLU A 124 -18.81 -13.46 7.07
CA GLU A 124 -20.09 -14.12 6.86
C GLU A 124 -19.64 -15.52 6.49
N VAL A 125 -19.75 -16.44 7.44
CA VAL A 125 -19.68 -17.85 7.16
C VAL A 125 -20.50 -17.94 5.89
N ARG A 126 -19.85 -18.26 4.76
CA ARG A 126 -20.55 -18.49 3.51
C ARG A 126 -21.24 -19.81 3.73
N LEU A 127 -22.21 -19.80 4.64
CA LEU A 127 -23.22 -20.80 4.82
C LEU A 127 -23.79 -20.89 3.42
N SER A 128 -23.54 -22.02 2.79
CA SER A 128 -24.27 -22.45 1.63
C SER A 128 -25.77 -22.23 1.89
N ASN A 129 -26.57 -22.11 0.84
CA ASN A 129 -28.02 -21.99 1.00
C ASN A 129 -28.59 -23.12 1.88
N GLN A 130 -27.97 -24.31 1.86
CA GLN A 130 -28.29 -25.43 2.76
C GLN A 130 -27.98 -25.14 4.22
N GLU A 131 -26.80 -24.63 4.56
CA GLU A 131 -26.45 -24.32 5.94
C GLU A 131 -27.27 -23.14 6.49
N ARG A 132 -27.65 -22.17 5.65
CA ARG A 132 -28.60 -21.10 6.02
C ARG A 132 -29.98 -21.69 6.33
N ALA A 133 -30.50 -22.55 5.45
CA ALA A 133 -31.79 -23.20 5.64
C ALA A 133 -31.82 -24.10 6.89
N PHE A 134 -30.72 -24.80 7.17
CA PHE A 134 -30.58 -25.64 8.36
C PHE A 134 -30.61 -24.81 9.67
N ILE A 135 -29.90 -23.68 9.72
CA ILE A 135 -29.94 -22.78 10.87
C ILE A 135 -31.34 -22.15 11.04
N THR A 136 -32.00 -21.76 9.95
CA THR A 136 -33.38 -21.26 10.00
C THR A 136 -34.35 -22.32 10.54
N TYR A 137 -34.21 -23.58 10.13
CA TYR A 137 -35.01 -24.68 10.66
C TYR A 137 -34.81 -24.89 12.16
N ILE A 138 -33.56 -24.93 12.64
CA ILE A 138 -33.27 -25.06 14.08
C ILE A 138 -33.94 -23.95 14.88
N LYS A 139 -33.86 -22.69 14.43
CA LYS A 139 -34.49 -21.54 15.09
C LYS A 139 -36.02 -21.57 15.08
N SER A 140 -36.65 -22.35 14.19
CA SER A 140 -38.10 -22.52 14.15
C SER A 140 -38.62 -23.60 15.11
N LEU A 141 -37.71 -24.34 15.76
CA LEU A 141 -38.02 -25.36 16.76
C LEU A 141 -37.97 -24.84 18.20
N GLU A 142 -37.52 -23.60 18.40
CA GLU A 142 -37.61 -22.84 19.66
C GLU A 142 -38.91 -22.02 19.69
#